data_AF-A0A2E3KE22-F1
#
_entry.id   AF-A0A2E3KE22-F1
#
_cell.length_a   1.000
_cell.length_b   1.000
_cell.length_c   1.000
_cell.angle_alpha   90.00
_cell.angle_beta   90.00
_cell.angle_gamma   90.00
#
_symmetry.space_group_name_H-M   'P 1'
#
loop_
_entity.id
_entity.type
_entity.pdbx_description
1 polymer ?
#
loop_
_entity_poly.entity_id
_entity_poly.type
_entity_poly.pdbx_seq_one_letter_code
_entity_poly.pdbx_strand_id
1 'polypeptide(L)'
;MKNNRFFLNKLIKWILAIPFIIFLIIFSVSNKQFLEISLWPIPWSIEIPVYIFSLGILLSGFVFGYIIGWGRAVLKYYKKKKKVPDSNY
;
A
#
# COMPACT_ATOMS: atom_id res chain seq x y z
N MET A 1 -9.37 -27.56 13.15
CA MET A 1 -7.92 -27.27 13.00
C MET A 1 -7.77 -26.01 12.15
N LYS A 2 -7.44 -24.86 12.76
CA LYS A 2 -7.42 -23.54 12.11
C LYS A 2 -6.18 -23.45 11.21
N ASN A 3 -6.39 -23.27 9.91
CA ASN A 3 -5.38 -23.47 8.86
C ASN A 3 -4.17 -22.51 9.01
N ASN A 4 -2.98 -23.05 9.35
CA ASN A 4 -1.73 -22.30 9.58
C ASN A 4 -1.35 -21.39 8.39
N ARG A 5 -1.72 -21.78 7.17
CA ARG A 5 -1.52 -21.01 5.93
C ARG A 5 -2.10 -19.59 5.99
N PHE A 6 -3.24 -19.40 6.66
CA PHE A 6 -3.85 -18.08 6.79
C PHE A 6 -3.06 -17.16 7.73
N PHE A 7 -2.59 -17.71 8.86
CA PHE A 7 -1.81 -16.97 9.84
C PHE A 7 -0.42 -16.62 9.32
N LEU A 8 0.24 -17.55 8.62
CA LEU A 8 1.53 -17.33 7.95
C LEU A 8 1.45 -16.18 6.93
N ASN A 9 0.44 -16.16 6.07
CA ASN A 9 0.26 -15.08 5.09
C ASN A 9 0.05 -13.71 5.75
N LYS A 10 -0.59 -13.67 6.93
CA LYS A 10 -0.75 -12.43 7.69
C LYS A 10 0.59 -12.02 8.32
N LEU A 11 1.29 -12.94 8.97
CA LEU A 11 2.60 -12.67 9.57
C LEU A 11 3.64 -12.20 8.55
N ILE A 12 3.75 -12.86 7.39
CA ILE A 12 4.69 -12.48 6.33
C ILE A 12 4.42 -11.06 5.84
N LYS A 13 3.16 -10.64 5.74
CA LYS A 13 2.83 -9.25 5.37
C LYS A 13 3.30 -8.25 6.42
N TRP A 14 3.07 -8.55 7.69
CA TRP A 14 3.43 -7.65 8.79
C TRP A 14 4.95 -7.58 9.01
N ILE A 15 5.67 -8.69 8.86
CA ILE A 15 7.13 -8.74 8.99
C ILE A 15 7.84 -8.07 7.82
N LEU A 16 7.23 -7.94 6.63
CA LEU A 16 7.76 -7.11 5.56
C LEU A 16 7.36 -5.63 5.73
N ALA A 17 6.10 -5.37 6.07
CA ALA A 17 5.58 -4.00 6.12
C ALA A 17 6.19 -3.17 7.25
N ILE A 18 6.27 -3.69 8.48
CA ILE A 18 6.77 -2.90 9.62
C ILE A 18 8.23 -2.47 9.39
N PRO A 19 9.18 -3.37 9.09
CA PRO A 19 10.57 -2.96 8.88
C PRO A 19 10.72 -2.03 7.69
N PHE A 20 9.95 -2.22 6.61
CA PHE A 20 9.97 -1.33 5.46
C PHE A 20 9.52 0.09 5.81
N ILE A 21 8.46 0.24 6.59
CA ILE A 21 7.97 1.54 7.06
C ILE A 21 9.01 2.20 7.97
N ILE A 22 9.56 1.46 8.93
CA ILE A 22 10.61 1.96 9.84
C ILE A 22 11.83 2.40 9.04
N PHE A 23 12.25 1.60 8.06
CA PHE A 23 13.35 1.93 7.16
C PHE A 23 13.11 3.24 6.41
N LEU A 24 11.92 3.42 5.80
CA LEU A 24 11.58 4.65 5.09
C LEU A 24 11.60 5.88 6.02
N ILE A 25 11.11 5.73 7.25
CA ILE A 25 11.12 6.82 8.24
C ILE A 25 12.56 7.18 8.62
N ILE A 26 13.39 6.20 8.97
CA ILE A 26 14.80 6.44 9.33
C ILE A 26 15.53 7.05 8.14
N PHE A 27 15.36 6.49 6.94
CA PHE A 27 15.94 7.01 5.71
C PHE A 27 15.54 8.48 5.47
N SER A 28 14.26 8.81 5.64
CA SER A 28 13.73 10.17 5.53
C SER A 28 14.33 11.14 6.55
N VAL A 29 14.55 10.71 7.79
CA VAL A 29 15.07 11.58 8.85
C VAL A 29 16.57 11.78 8.71
N SER A 30 17.30 10.72 8.36
CA SER A 30 18.75 10.73 8.20
C SER A 30 19.21 11.41 6.91
N ASN A 31 18.40 11.37 5.84
CA ASN A 31 18.74 11.95 4.54
C ASN A 31 17.84 13.15 4.25
N LYS A 32 18.38 14.37 4.45
CA LYS A 32 17.67 15.64 4.19
C LYS A 32 18.14 16.35 2.92
N GLN A 33 19.02 15.72 2.16
CA GLN A 33 19.50 16.25 0.89
C GLN A 33 18.37 16.35 -0.14
N PHE A 34 18.60 17.15 -1.18
CA PHE A 34 17.75 17.21 -2.34
C PHE A 34 18.07 16.04 -3.28
N LEU A 35 17.03 15.49 -3.88
CA LEU A 35 17.09 14.41 -4.85
C LEU A 35 16.58 14.95 -6.18
N GLU A 36 17.41 14.85 -7.21
CA GLU A 36 17.03 15.23 -8.57
C GLU A 36 16.33 14.06 -9.26
N ILE A 37 15.11 14.27 -9.70
CA ILE A 37 14.32 13.29 -10.46
C ILE A 37 14.23 13.77 -11.89
N SER A 38 14.97 13.13 -12.80
CA SER A 38 14.82 13.37 -14.24
C SER A 38 13.66 12.55 -14.80
N LEU A 39 12.74 13.20 -15.50
CA LEU A 39 11.52 12.60 -16.05
C LEU A 39 11.74 12.09 -17.48
N TRP A 40 12.51 11.02 -17.67
CA TRP A 40 12.69 10.46 -19.02
C TRP A 40 11.36 9.95 -19.63
N PRO A 41 11.08 10.17 -20.93
CA PRO A 41 11.94 10.78 -21.98
C PRO A 41 11.88 12.31 -22.06
N ILE A 42 11.12 12.95 -21.18
CA ILE A 42 10.90 14.40 -21.16
C ILE A 42 12.15 15.08 -20.57
N PRO A 43 12.66 16.20 -21.14
CA PRO A 43 13.86 16.87 -20.65
C PRO A 43 13.58 17.76 -19.43
N TRP A 44 12.81 17.26 -18.46
CA TRP A 44 12.51 17.96 -17.22
C TRP A 44 13.13 17.21 -16.04
N SER A 45 13.73 17.97 -15.12
CA SER A 45 14.15 17.47 -13.81
C SER A 45 13.47 18.26 -12.71
N ILE A 46 13.21 17.59 -11.60
CA ILE A 46 12.61 18.18 -10.41
C ILE A 46 13.49 17.84 -9.22
N GLU A 47 13.89 18.85 -8.48
CA GLU A 47 14.59 18.67 -7.21
C GLU A 47 13.58 18.64 -6.07
N ILE A 48 13.56 17.55 -5.33
CA ILE A 48 12.73 17.42 -4.12
C ILE A 48 13.57 16.93 -2.94
N PRO A 49 13.33 17.42 -1.72
CA PRO A 49 13.95 16.84 -0.54
C PRO A 49 13.62 15.34 -0.41
N VAL A 50 14.61 14.55 -0.01
CA VAL A 50 14.45 13.10 0.18
C VAL A 50 13.32 12.75 1.15
N TYR A 51 13.08 13.58 2.17
CA TYR A 51 11.98 13.34 3.10
C TYR A 51 10.61 13.47 2.44
N ILE A 52 10.42 14.41 1.50
CA ILE A 52 9.15 14.54 0.76
C ILE A 52 8.95 13.31 -0.11
N PHE A 53 9.99 12.88 -0.83
CA PHE A 53 9.92 11.72 -1.71
C PHE A 53 9.58 10.44 -0.96
N SER A 54 10.32 10.15 0.11
CA SER A 54 10.15 8.93 0.91
C SER A 54 8.81 8.88 1.64
N LEU A 55 8.36 10.00 2.24
CA LEU A 55 7.03 10.09 2.84
C LEU A 55 5.92 10.00 1.78
N GLY A 56 6.14 10.56 0.59
CA GLY A 56 5.22 10.45 -0.55
C GLY A 56 5.03 9.01 -1.01
N ILE A 57 6.11 8.23 -1.08
CA ILE A 57 6.04 6.78 -1.37
C ILE A 57 5.25 6.04 -0.28
N LEU A 58 5.54 6.34 1.00
CA LEU A 58 4.86 5.72 2.12
C LEU A 58 3.35 6.00 2.11
N LEU A 59 2.99 7.27 1.90
CA LEU A 59 1.60 7.72 1.80
C LEU A 59 0.89 7.09 0.60
N SER A 60 1.55 7.05 -0.56
CA SER A 60 1.01 6.41 -1.77
C SER A 60 0.72 4.93 -1.52
N GLY A 61 1.67 4.20 -0.94
CA GLY A 61 1.49 2.80 -0.56
C GLY A 61 0.32 2.59 0.40
N PHE A 62 0.16 3.48 1.39
CA PHE A 62 -0.98 3.46 2.31
C PHE A 62 -2.31 3.68 1.58
N VAL A 63 -2.41 4.69 0.72
CA VAL A 63 -3.61 5.01 -0.07
C VAL A 63 -3.99 3.86 -1.00
N PHE A 64 -3.04 3.29 -1.75
CA PHE A 64 -3.28 2.13 -2.60
C PHE A 64 -3.75 0.93 -1.77
N GLY A 65 -3.10 0.67 -0.63
CA GLY A 65 -3.51 -0.39 0.29
C GLY A 65 -4.95 -0.23 0.78
N TYR A 66 -5.34 0.99 1.14
CA TYR A 66 -6.70 1.32 1.55
C TYR A 66 -7.71 1.10 0.42
N ILE A 67 -7.47 1.64 -0.77
CA ILE A 67 -8.35 1.51 -1.94
C ILE A 67 -8.56 0.03 -2.30
N ILE A 68 -7.48 -0.75 -2.38
CA ILE A 68 -7.54 -2.18 -2.69
C ILE A 68 -8.29 -2.95 -1.58
N GLY A 69 -8.01 -2.65 -0.32
CA GLY A 69 -8.66 -3.28 0.83
C GLY A 69 -10.17 -3.04 0.83
N TRP A 70 -10.57 -1.79 0.63
CA TRP A 70 -11.98 -1.41 0.59
C TRP A 70 -12.69 -1.97 -0.63
N GLY A 71 -12.08 -1.89 -1.83
CA GLY A 71 -12.62 -2.47 -3.05
C GLY A 71 -12.90 -3.97 -2.91
N ARG A 72 -12.02 -4.73 -2.24
CA ARG A 72 -12.27 -6.15 -1.95
C ARG A 72 -13.46 -6.38 -1.01
N ALA A 73 -13.64 -5.52 -0.01
CA ALA A 73 -14.79 -5.60 0.90
C ALA A 73 -16.11 -5.31 0.15
N VAL A 74 -16.11 -4.27 -0.69
CA VAL A 74 -17.25 -3.89 -1.55
C VAL A 74 -17.60 -5.02 -2.52
N LEU A 75 -16.62 -5.57 -3.23
CA LEU A 75 -16.84 -6.71 -4.15
C LEU A 75 -17.39 -7.94 -3.42
N LYS A 76 -16.92 -8.20 -2.19
CA LYS A 76 -17.44 -9.30 -1.36
C LYS A 76 -18.90 -9.07 -0.96
N TYR A 77 -19.26 -7.82 -0.65
CA TYR A 77 -20.64 -7.43 -0.35
C TYR A 77 -21.56 -7.68 -1.56
N TYR A 78 -21.19 -7.21 -2.75
CA TYR A 78 -21.97 -7.44 -3.98
C TYR A 78 -22.11 -8.93 -4.33
N LYS A 79 -21.02 -9.72 -4.21
CA LYS A 79 -21.08 -11.17 -4.45
C LYS A 79 -21.99 -11.91 -3.47
N LYS A 80 -22.12 -11.43 -2.22
CA LYS A 80 -23.01 -12.05 -1.23
C LYS A 80 -24.47 -11.78 -1.56
N LYS A 81 -24.82 -10.55 -1.98
CA LYS A 81 -26.19 -10.18 -2.36
C LYS A 81 -26.69 -10.95 -3.59
N LYS A 82 -25.83 -11.13 -4.61
CA LYS A 82 -26.16 -11.90 -5.84
C LYS A 82 -26.31 -13.41 -5.65
N LYS A 83 -25.89 -13.95 -4.49
CA LYS A 83 -26.02 -15.38 -4.13
C LYS A 83 -27.23 -15.68 -3.24
N VAL A 84 -27.96 -14.66 -2.79
CA VAL A 84 -29.27 -14.87 -2.19
C VAL A 84 -30.23 -15.13 -3.35
N PRO A 85 -30.81 -16.33 -3.50
CA PRO A 85 -31.75 -16.60 -4.58
C PRO A 85 -32.96 -15.71 -4.36
N ASP A 86 -33.47 -15.09 -5.44
CA ASP A 86 -34.80 -14.47 -5.48
C ASP A 86 -35.88 -15.56 -5.36
N SER A 87 -35.91 -16.32 -4.26
CA SER A 87 -36.99 -17.24 -3.96
C SER A 87 -37.92 -16.56 -2.96
N ASN A 88 -39.04 -16.05 -3.48
CA ASN A 88 -40.37 -15.92 -2.85
C ASN A 88 -41.06 -14.66 -3.37
N TYR A 89 -41.54 -14.73 -4.61
CA TYR A 89 -42.87 -14.26 -4.98
C TYR A 89 -43.46 -15.27 -5.97
#